data_AF-A0A327KM62-F1
#
_entry.id   AF-A0A327KM62-F1
#
_cell.length_a   1.000
_cell.length_b   1.000
_cell.length_c   1.000
_cell.angle_alpha   90.00
_cell.angle_beta   90.00
_cell.angle_gamma   90.00
#
_symmetry.space_group_name_H-M   'P 1'
#
loop_
_entity.id
_entity.type
_entity.pdbx_description
1 polymer ?
#
loop_
_entity_poly.entity_id
_entity_poly.type
_entity_poly.pdbx_seq_one_letter_code
_entity_poly.pdbx_strand_id
1 'polypeptide(L)'
;MGLLTDGLVFEFYADSDEPNMMDEKAFLTVNLRDIAKGRLDESVADGLKSLQKGQFDPENIGAEAKRKLVFQKFLQEISLLAEKPSADFTRMLLRTVGIQHVRDKALPDFQELVGSAFREFVNVKILQRLDLTKVPPPPAPAPDLLPTDPTPEPSPSQTEPRSLQATLGILG
;
A
#
# COMPACT_ATOMS: atom_id res chain seq x y z
N MET A 1 2.41 -6.84 -36.46
CA MET A 1 1.13 -6.58 -35.75
C MET A 1 -0.06 -7.29 -36.40
N GLY A 2 -1.03 -7.73 -35.59
CA GLY A 2 -2.22 -8.46 -36.01
C GLY A 2 -3.48 -8.05 -35.25
N LEU A 3 -4.64 -8.39 -35.81
CA LEU A 3 -5.97 -8.12 -35.26
C LEU A 3 -6.78 -9.42 -35.18
N LEU A 4 -7.31 -9.73 -34.01
CA LEU A 4 -8.27 -10.81 -33.79
C LEU A 4 -9.61 -10.23 -33.34
N THR A 5 -10.71 -10.71 -33.89
CA THR A 5 -12.04 -10.24 -33.48
C THR A 5 -13.13 -11.26 -33.76
N ASP A 6 -14.15 -11.28 -32.89
CA ASP A 6 -15.42 -11.98 -33.06
C ASP A 6 -16.55 -11.04 -33.54
N GLY A 7 -16.21 -9.79 -33.91
CA GLY A 7 -17.15 -8.73 -34.27
C GLY A 7 -17.62 -7.87 -33.09
N LEU A 8 -17.26 -8.22 -31.86
CA LEU A 8 -17.63 -7.49 -30.65
C LEU A 8 -16.42 -7.08 -29.81
N VAL A 9 -15.44 -7.99 -29.69
CA VAL A 9 -14.16 -7.76 -29.05
C VAL A 9 -13.09 -7.68 -30.13
N PHE A 10 -12.26 -6.64 -30.08
CA PHE A 10 -11.15 -6.40 -31.01
C PHE A 10 -9.85 -6.43 -30.22
N GLU A 11 -8.99 -7.39 -30.55
CA GLU A 11 -7.74 -7.65 -29.85
C GLU A 11 -6.56 -7.39 -30.78
N PHE A 12 -5.69 -6.48 -30.37
CA PHE A 12 -4.51 -6.07 -31.13
C PHE A 12 -3.28 -6.73 -30.55
N TYR A 13 -2.55 -7.43 -31.41
CA TYR A 13 -1.33 -8.16 -31.09
C TYR A 13 -0.13 -7.54 -31.80
N ALA A 14 1.00 -7.51 -31.12
CA ALA A 14 2.28 -7.21 -31.73
C ALA A 14 3.09 -8.50 -31.89
N ASP A 15 4.19 -8.38 -32.62
CA ASP A 15 5.22 -9.39 -32.84
C ASP A 15 6.50 -8.92 -32.13
N SER A 16 6.39 -8.66 -30.82
CA SER A 16 7.42 -7.97 -30.04
C SER A 16 8.40 -8.91 -29.33
N ASP A 17 7.99 -10.16 -29.11
CA ASP A 17 8.86 -11.20 -28.56
C ASP A 17 9.56 -12.01 -29.67
N GLU A 18 8.82 -12.49 -30.68
CA GLU A 18 9.37 -13.24 -31.82
C GLU A 18 8.92 -12.65 -33.17
N PRO A 19 9.83 -12.50 -34.15
CA PRO A 19 9.49 -11.92 -35.45
C PRO A 19 8.49 -12.82 -36.20
N ASN A 20 7.43 -12.23 -36.73
CA ASN A 20 6.33 -12.90 -37.43
C ASN A 20 5.51 -13.91 -36.59
N MET A 21 5.64 -13.89 -35.26
CA MET A 21 4.72 -14.58 -34.35
C MET A 21 4.02 -13.56 -33.47
N MET A 22 2.71 -13.71 -33.28
CA MET A 22 1.97 -12.81 -32.39
C MET A 22 2.33 -13.11 -30.94
N ASP A 23 2.48 -12.04 -30.15
CA ASP A 23 2.63 -12.13 -28.70
C ASP A 23 1.41 -12.88 -28.11
N GLU A 24 1.61 -13.62 -27.01
CA GLU A 24 0.52 -14.41 -26.39
C GLU A 24 -0.65 -13.55 -25.87
N LYS A 25 -0.36 -12.29 -25.53
CA LYS A 25 -1.33 -11.35 -24.96
C LYS A 25 -1.51 -10.16 -25.88
N ALA A 26 -2.76 -9.74 -26.06
CA ALA A 26 -3.09 -8.50 -26.75
C ALA A 26 -2.60 -7.30 -25.94
N PHE A 27 -1.97 -6.33 -26.60
CA PHE A 27 -1.53 -5.09 -25.94
C PHE A 27 -2.64 -4.03 -25.87
N LEU A 28 -3.70 -4.20 -26.66
CA LEU A 28 -4.90 -3.39 -26.65
C LEU A 28 -6.10 -4.29 -26.94
N THR A 29 -7.12 -4.20 -26.09
CA THR A 29 -8.40 -4.89 -26.28
C THR A 29 -9.51 -3.86 -26.25
N VAL A 30 -10.42 -3.93 -27.21
CA VAL A 30 -11.53 -2.99 -27.37
C VAL A 30 -12.83 -3.78 -27.42
N ASN A 31 -13.72 -3.51 -26.47
CA ASN A 31 -15.04 -4.11 -26.43
C ASN A 31 -16.10 -3.09 -26.88
N LEU A 32 -16.75 -3.37 -27.99
CA LEU A 32 -17.77 -2.48 -28.54
C LEU A 32 -18.98 -2.30 -27.62
N ARG A 33 -19.29 -3.27 -26.74
CA ARG A 33 -20.37 -3.10 -25.74
C ARG A 33 -20.03 -2.04 -24.71
N ASP A 34 -18.76 -1.91 -24.34
CA ASP A 34 -18.34 -0.91 -23.36
C ASP A 34 -18.39 0.49 -23.97
N ILE A 35 -17.94 0.61 -25.23
CA ILE A 35 -18.08 1.84 -26.02
C ILE A 35 -19.55 2.24 -26.18
N ALA A 36 -20.43 1.30 -26.55
CA ALA A 36 -21.85 1.57 -26.73
C ALA A 36 -22.54 2.04 -25.43
N LYS A 37 -22.01 1.63 -24.27
CA LYS A 37 -22.48 2.08 -22.94
C LYS A 37 -21.82 3.37 -22.47
N GLY A 38 -20.99 4.02 -23.30
CA GLY A 38 -20.24 5.23 -22.95
C GLY A 38 -19.10 4.98 -21.95
N ARG A 39 -18.69 3.72 -21.75
CA ARG A 39 -17.59 3.33 -20.85
C ARG A 39 -16.32 3.13 -21.66
N LEU A 40 -15.79 4.23 -22.19
CA LEU A 40 -14.50 4.22 -22.86
C LEU A 40 -13.41 4.63 -21.86
N ASP A 41 -12.54 3.69 -21.53
CA ASP A 41 -11.34 3.96 -20.75
C ASP A 41 -10.37 4.84 -21.57
N GLU A 42 -9.75 5.83 -20.93
CA GLU A 42 -8.79 6.74 -21.56
C GLU A 42 -7.59 5.99 -22.15
N SER A 43 -7.12 4.91 -21.48
CA SER A 43 -6.06 4.05 -22.01
C SER A 43 -6.45 3.36 -23.32
N VAL A 44 -7.74 2.99 -23.45
CA VAL A 44 -8.26 2.38 -24.69
C VAL A 44 -8.39 3.44 -25.77
N ALA A 45 -8.88 4.63 -25.43
CA ALA A 45 -8.99 5.76 -26.34
C ALA A 45 -7.62 6.17 -26.91
N ASP A 46 -6.61 6.31 -26.05
CA ASP A 46 -5.26 6.67 -26.47
C ASP A 46 -4.57 5.57 -27.27
N GLY A 47 -4.82 4.30 -26.91
CA GLY A 47 -4.39 3.16 -27.72
C GLY A 47 -5.00 3.16 -29.12
N LEU A 48 -6.29 3.51 -29.27
CA LEU A 48 -6.92 3.64 -30.57
C LEU A 48 -6.38 4.84 -31.37
N LYS A 49 -6.10 5.97 -30.72
CA LYS A 49 -5.49 7.15 -31.38
C LYS A 49 -4.11 6.84 -31.94
N SER A 50 -3.28 6.10 -31.21
CA SER A 50 -1.93 5.74 -31.69
C SER A 50 -1.96 4.80 -32.90
N LEU A 51 -3.07 4.10 -33.14
CA LEU A 51 -3.28 3.24 -34.30
C LEU A 51 -3.93 3.96 -35.49
N GLN A 52 -4.27 5.25 -35.37
CA GLN A 52 -4.83 6.02 -36.48
C GLN A 52 -3.76 6.32 -37.53
N LYS A 53 -4.16 6.31 -38.82
CA LYS A 53 -3.26 6.47 -39.97
C LYS A 53 -2.26 7.64 -39.88
N GLY A 54 -2.62 8.75 -39.24
CA GLY A 54 -1.75 9.92 -39.08
C GLY A 54 -0.71 9.80 -37.96
N GLN A 55 -0.96 8.97 -36.96
CA GLN A 55 -0.11 8.79 -35.77
C GLN A 55 0.59 7.41 -35.75
N PHE A 56 0.20 6.52 -36.66
CA PHE A 56 0.66 5.15 -36.69
C PHE A 56 2.12 5.06 -37.13
N ASP A 57 2.97 4.54 -36.24
CA ASP A 57 4.39 4.29 -36.46
C ASP A 57 4.67 2.78 -36.50
N PRO A 58 4.81 2.16 -37.69
CA PRO A 58 5.08 0.73 -37.81
C PRO A 58 6.46 0.32 -37.33
N GLU A 59 7.44 1.24 -37.28
CA GLU A 59 8.79 0.92 -36.80
C GLU A 59 8.79 0.83 -35.27
N ASN A 60 7.96 1.63 -34.59
CA ASN A 60 7.92 1.69 -33.13
C ASN A 60 6.80 0.85 -32.48
N ILE A 61 5.79 0.40 -33.25
CA ILE A 61 4.60 -0.26 -32.68
C ILE A 61 4.92 -1.49 -31.83
N GLY A 62 5.94 -2.29 -32.20
CA GLY A 62 6.37 -3.45 -31.43
C GLY A 62 6.94 -3.07 -30.07
N ALA A 63 7.74 -1.99 -30.01
CA ALA A 63 8.30 -1.49 -28.76
C ALA A 63 7.21 -0.90 -27.85
N GLU A 64 6.24 -0.17 -28.42
CA GLU A 64 5.10 0.34 -27.68
C GLU A 64 4.22 -0.77 -27.10
N ALA A 65 3.92 -1.79 -27.91
CA ALA A 65 3.17 -2.95 -27.47
C ALA A 65 3.88 -3.67 -26.33
N LYS A 66 5.19 -3.93 -26.47
CA LYS A 66 6.01 -4.53 -25.41
C LYS A 66 5.94 -3.74 -24.11
N ARG A 67 6.08 -2.41 -24.18
CA ARG A 67 5.97 -1.52 -23.02
C ARG A 67 4.58 -1.63 -22.37
N LYS A 68 3.51 -1.66 -23.16
CA LYS A 68 2.14 -1.82 -22.64
C LYS A 68 1.94 -3.19 -21.98
N LEU A 69 2.45 -4.27 -22.58
CA LEU A 69 2.38 -5.61 -22.01
C LEU A 69 3.13 -5.70 -20.68
N VAL A 70 4.33 -5.13 -20.59
CA VAL A 70 5.09 -5.05 -19.34
C VAL A 70 4.36 -4.22 -18.29
N PHE A 71 3.77 -3.08 -18.68
CA PHE A 71 2.97 -2.26 -17.79
C PHE A 71 1.76 -3.02 -17.22
N GLN A 72 1.04 -3.78 -18.05
CA GLN A 72 -0.06 -4.64 -17.59
C GLN A 72 0.43 -5.72 -16.60
N LYS A 73 1.59 -6.34 -16.87
CA LYS A 73 2.21 -7.29 -15.93
C LYS A 73 2.50 -6.62 -14.58
N PHE A 74 3.01 -5.40 -14.58
CA PHE A 74 3.23 -4.66 -13.33
C PHE A 74 1.94 -4.33 -12.59
N LEU A 75 0.86 -3.96 -13.29
CA LEU A 75 -0.45 -3.76 -12.64
C LEU A 75 -0.97 -5.05 -11.99
N GLN A 76 -0.77 -6.20 -12.63
CA GLN A 76 -1.13 -7.51 -12.07
C GLN A 76 -0.32 -7.81 -10.80
N GLU A 77 1.01 -7.63 -10.85
CA GLU A 77 1.88 -7.83 -9.68
C GLU A 77 1.57 -6.87 -8.53
N ILE A 78 1.29 -5.59 -8.82
CA ILE A 78 0.88 -4.62 -7.81
C ILE A 78 -0.43 -5.03 -7.14
N SER A 79 -1.39 -5.54 -7.92
CA SER A 79 -2.66 -6.04 -7.40
C SER A 79 -2.44 -7.26 -6.50
N LEU A 80 -1.54 -8.17 -6.88
CA LEU A 80 -1.17 -9.32 -6.07
C LEU A 80 -0.49 -8.91 -4.77
N LEU A 81 0.43 -7.93 -4.82
CA LEU A 81 1.09 -7.38 -3.63
C LEU A 81 0.11 -6.70 -2.67
N ALA A 82 -0.95 -6.09 -3.19
CA ALA A 82 -2.02 -5.49 -2.39
C ALA A 82 -2.80 -6.53 -1.57
N GLU A 83 -3.06 -7.70 -2.17
CA GLU A 83 -3.76 -8.80 -1.52
C GLU A 83 -2.86 -9.62 -0.59
N LYS A 84 -1.66 -9.96 -1.10
CA LYS A 84 -0.69 -10.85 -0.45
C LYS A 84 0.73 -10.28 -0.63
N PRO A 85 1.16 -9.37 0.25
CA PRO A 85 2.50 -8.79 0.14
C PRO A 85 3.58 -9.84 0.36
N SER A 86 4.58 -9.87 -0.53
CA SER A 86 5.70 -10.81 -0.41
C SER A 86 6.61 -10.47 0.77
N ALA A 87 7.40 -11.44 1.21
CA ALA A 87 8.38 -11.26 2.29
C ALA A 87 9.38 -10.13 1.95
N ASP A 88 9.89 -10.13 0.72
CA ASP A 88 10.89 -9.16 0.27
C ASP A 88 10.31 -7.75 0.16
N PHE A 89 9.08 -7.63 -0.35
CA PHE A 89 8.37 -6.36 -0.41
C PHE A 89 8.10 -5.79 0.99
N THR A 90 7.71 -6.66 1.92
CA THR A 90 7.47 -6.29 3.32
C THR A 90 8.76 -5.81 3.99
N ARG A 91 9.87 -6.53 3.82
CA ARG A 91 11.19 -6.10 4.33
C ARG A 91 11.64 -4.78 3.72
N MET A 92 11.42 -4.58 2.43
CA MET A 92 11.72 -3.32 1.74
C MET A 92 10.97 -2.15 2.39
N LEU A 93 9.65 -2.28 2.59
CA LEU A 93 8.83 -1.24 3.22
C LEU A 93 9.23 -0.97 4.67
N LEU A 94 9.49 -2.02 5.46
CA LEU A 94 9.96 -1.89 6.84
C LEU A 94 11.25 -1.08 6.91
N ARG A 95 12.21 -1.36 6.01
CA ARG A 95 13.45 -0.57 5.92
C ARG A 95 13.17 0.89 5.57
N THR A 96 12.23 1.17 4.67
CA THR A 96 11.85 2.54 4.28
C THR A 96 11.25 3.33 5.43
N VAL A 97 10.48 2.70 6.33
CA VAL A 97 9.89 3.35 7.51
C VAL A 97 10.81 3.34 8.74
N GLY A 98 12.05 2.87 8.59
CA GLY A 98 13.06 2.87 9.66
C GLY A 98 13.01 1.66 10.59
N ILE A 99 12.19 0.65 10.30
CA ILE A 99 12.16 -0.62 11.05
C ILE A 99 13.25 -1.54 10.50
N GLN A 100 14.29 -1.77 11.30
CA GLN A 100 15.43 -2.63 10.95
C GLN A 100 15.44 -3.89 11.82
N HIS A 101 16.17 -4.93 11.40
CA HIS A 101 16.38 -6.17 12.17
C HIS A 101 15.10 -6.97 12.47
N VAL A 102 14.20 -7.08 11.49
CA VAL A 102 12.98 -7.89 11.63
C VAL A 102 13.33 -9.39 11.59
N ARG A 103 13.02 -10.09 12.69
CA ARG A 103 13.14 -11.54 12.79
C ARG A 103 12.10 -12.23 11.91
N ASP A 104 12.45 -13.36 11.30
CA ASP A 104 11.53 -14.08 10.40
C ASP A 104 10.22 -14.52 11.08
N LYS A 105 10.24 -14.75 12.40
CA LYS A 105 9.03 -15.07 13.18
C LYS A 105 8.00 -13.93 13.22
N ALA A 106 8.44 -12.68 13.15
CA ALA A 106 7.56 -11.51 13.19
C ALA A 106 7.17 -11.02 11.78
N LEU A 107 7.79 -11.59 10.74
CA LEU A 107 7.53 -11.18 9.36
C LEU A 107 6.06 -11.39 8.91
N PRO A 108 5.38 -12.51 9.27
CA PRO A 108 3.97 -12.69 8.92
C PRO A 108 3.07 -11.59 9.47
N ASP A 109 3.30 -11.15 10.70
CA ASP A 109 2.52 -10.08 11.34
C ASP A 109 2.70 -8.75 10.59
N PHE A 110 3.93 -8.45 10.17
CA PHE A 110 4.20 -7.28 9.33
C PHE A 110 3.61 -7.40 7.93
N GLN A 111 3.56 -8.60 7.34
CA GLN A 111 2.89 -8.81 6.05
C GLN A 111 1.39 -8.50 6.14
N GLU A 112 0.72 -8.94 7.21
CA GLU A 112 -0.69 -8.63 7.43
C GLU A 112 -0.91 -7.11 7.64
N LEU A 113 -0.02 -6.46 8.39
CA LEU A 113 -0.06 -5.01 8.61
C LEU A 113 0.13 -4.24 7.30
N VAL A 114 1.13 -4.61 6.48
CA VAL A 114 1.38 -4.01 5.16
C VAL A 114 0.17 -4.21 4.24
N GLY A 115 -0.39 -5.41 4.20
CA GLY A 115 -1.58 -5.69 3.39
C GLY A 115 -2.79 -4.84 3.82
N SER A 116 -2.98 -4.67 5.13
CA SER A 116 -4.04 -3.81 5.68
C SER A 116 -3.82 -2.34 5.33
N ALA A 117 -2.58 -1.84 5.45
CA ALA A 117 -2.23 -0.48 5.04
C ALA A 117 -2.44 -0.24 3.54
N PHE A 118 -2.13 -1.24 2.69
CA PHE A 118 -2.33 -1.12 1.25
C PHE A 118 -3.82 -1.11 0.86
N ARG A 119 -4.64 -1.95 1.51
CA ARG A 119 -6.10 -1.92 1.34
C ARG A 119 -6.69 -0.56 1.74
N GLU A 120 -6.24 -0.02 2.87
CA GLU A 120 -6.67 1.31 3.32
C GLU A 120 -6.23 2.41 2.34
N PHE A 121 -5.00 2.35 1.83
CA PHE A 121 -4.52 3.27 0.81
C PHE A 121 -5.40 3.24 -0.46
N VAL A 122 -5.72 2.05 -0.97
CA VAL A 122 -6.58 1.89 -2.14
C VAL A 122 -7.98 2.42 -1.86
N ASN A 123 -8.55 2.11 -0.69
CA ASN A 123 -9.85 2.61 -0.27
C ASN A 123 -9.88 4.16 -0.23
N VAL A 124 -8.87 4.78 0.41
CA VAL A 124 -8.72 6.24 0.44
C VAL A 124 -8.60 6.81 -0.98
N LYS A 125 -7.85 6.17 -1.89
CA LYS A 125 -7.71 6.63 -3.28
C LYS A 125 -9.01 6.51 -4.07
N ILE A 126 -9.76 5.42 -3.88
CA ILE A 126 -11.05 5.22 -4.51
C ILE A 126 -12.05 6.26 -3.99
N LEU A 127 -12.14 6.48 -2.68
CA LEU A 127 -12.98 7.53 -2.10
C LEU A 127 -12.59 8.91 -2.65
N GLN A 128 -11.30 9.25 -2.69
CA GLN A 128 -10.81 10.51 -3.30
C GLN A 128 -11.25 10.70 -4.76
N ARG A 129 -11.41 9.61 -5.52
CA ARG A 129 -11.83 9.63 -6.93
C ARG A 129 -13.35 9.62 -7.09
N LEU A 130 -14.06 8.88 -6.24
CA LEU A 130 -15.50 8.68 -6.33
C LEU A 130 -16.26 9.87 -5.75
N ASP A 131 -15.84 10.41 -4.60
CA ASP A 131 -16.68 11.34 -3.85
C ASP A 131 -15.98 11.86 -2.56
N LEU A 132 -16.19 13.14 -2.24
CA LEU A 132 -16.45 13.59 -0.85
C LEU A 132 -15.30 13.42 0.17
N THR A 133 -14.54 14.50 0.35
CA THR A 133 -13.69 14.79 1.51
C THR A 133 -14.40 14.55 2.85
N LYS A 134 -14.32 13.34 3.39
CA LYS A 134 -14.36 13.09 4.84
C LYS A 134 -13.69 11.75 5.16
N VAL A 135 -12.36 11.73 5.15
CA VAL A 135 -11.60 10.66 5.83
C VAL A 135 -11.78 10.88 7.34
N PRO A 136 -12.38 9.96 8.12
CA PRO A 136 -12.36 10.06 9.57
C PRO A 136 -10.90 9.87 10.05
N PRO A 137 -10.49 10.57 11.12
CA PRO A 137 -9.11 10.48 11.60
C PRO A 137 -8.79 9.03 12.00
N PRO A 138 -7.56 8.55 11.74
CA PRO A 138 -7.13 7.23 12.16
C PRO A 138 -7.29 7.09 13.69
N PRO A 139 -7.58 5.87 14.19
CA PRO A 139 -7.65 5.64 15.63
C PRO A 139 -6.32 6.04 16.26
N ALA A 140 -6.39 6.91 17.28
CA ALA A 140 -5.23 7.33 18.04
C ALA A 140 -4.46 6.11 18.56
N PRO A 141 -3.12 6.12 18.55
CA PRO A 141 -2.35 5.06 19.18
C PRO A 141 -2.77 4.96 20.66
N ALA A 142 -3.03 3.73 21.11
CA ALA A 142 -3.27 3.44 22.51
C ALA A 142 -2.14 4.03 23.36
N PRO A 143 -2.43 4.64 24.52
CA PRO A 143 -1.40 5.24 25.35
C PRO A 143 -0.35 4.19 25.72
N ASP A 144 0.92 4.55 25.48
CA ASP A 144 2.12 3.81 25.86
C ASP A 144 1.96 3.28 27.29
N LEU A 145 1.95 1.95 27.42
CA LEU A 145 2.33 1.30 28.67
C LEU A 145 3.85 1.42 28.79
N LEU A 146 4.32 2.59 29.24
CA LEU A 146 5.67 2.71 29.76
C LEU A 146 5.81 1.75 30.95
N PRO A 147 6.91 0.99 31.05
CA PRO A 147 7.21 0.19 32.23
C PRO A 147 7.40 1.12 33.42
N THR A 148 6.55 0.99 34.44
CA THR A 148 6.81 1.54 35.78
C THR A 148 7.93 0.74 36.43
N ASP A 149 9.12 1.33 36.50
CA ASP A 149 10.15 0.97 37.47
C ASP A 149 9.98 1.78 38.77
N PRO A 150 10.56 1.37 39.90
CA PRO A 150 9.86 1.35 41.18
C PRO A 150 10.01 2.65 41.99
N THR A 151 8.95 2.94 42.73
CA THR A 151 8.86 3.87 43.86
C THR A 151 10.07 3.80 44.79
N PRO A 152 10.72 4.93 45.13
CA PRO A 152 11.50 5.01 46.35
C PRO A 152 10.56 5.26 47.55
N GLU A 153 10.58 4.35 48.52
CA GLU A 153 9.93 4.50 49.83
C GLU A 153 10.38 5.80 50.54
N PRO A 154 9.48 6.53 51.21
CA PRO A 154 9.88 7.54 52.18
C PRO A 154 10.21 6.89 53.54
N SER A 155 11.37 7.26 54.10
CA SER A 155 11.81 6.94 55.46
C SER A 155 10.82 7.38 56.56
N PRO A 156 10.82 6.70 57.72
CA PRO A 156 9.76 6.81 58.73
C PRO A 156 9.83 8.11 59.55
N SER A 157 8.65 8.68 59.78
CA SER A 157 8.40 9.83 60.65
C SER A 157 8.60 9.48 62.12
N GLN A 158 9.33 10.32 62.84
CA GLN A 158 9.56 10.22 64.29
C GLN A 158 8.26 10.50 65.05
N THR A 159 7.90 9.61 65.98
CA THR A 159 6.84 9.81 66.97
C THR A 159 7.49 10.06 68.32
N GLU A 160 7.43 11.29 68.83
CA GLU A 160 7.70 11.58 70.25
C GLU A 160 6.37 11.64 71.02
N PRO A 161 6.20 10.88 72.12
CA PRO A 161 5.17 11.17 73.10
C PRO A 161 5.72 12.01 74.25
N ARG A 162 4.97 13.07 74.54
CA ARG A 162 5.12 14.02 75.65
C ARG A 162 4.83 13.31 76.99
N SER A 163 5.75 13.36 77.96
CA SER A 163 5.44 13.06 79.37
C SER A 163 6.10 14.06 80.35
N LEU A 164 5.19 14.81 80.98
CA LEU A 164 5.18 15.43 82.31
C LEU A 164 6.48 15.74 83.06
N GLN A 165 6.64 17.02 83.36
CA GLN A 165 7.54 17.54 84.38
C GLN A 165 7.07 17.19 85.80
N ALA A 166 8.02 16.88 86.68
CA ALA A 166 7.87 16.94 88.12
C ALA A 166 9.17 17.49 88.75
N THR A 167 9.08 18.75 89.19
CA THR A 167 9.57 19.33 90.45
C THR A 167 10.64 18.56 91.24
N LEU A 168 11.80 19.20 91.47
CA LEU A 168 12.24 19.60 92.82
C LEU A 168 13.40 20.60 92.71
N GLY A 169 13.21 21.79 93.30
CA GLY A 169 14.30 22.66 93.69
C GLY A 169 14.92 22.21 95.01
N ILE A 170 15.78 23.09 95.55
CA ILE A 170 16.57 23.03 96.79
C ILE A 170 18.01 22.58 96.52
N LEU A 171 19.08 23.20 97.01
CA LEU A 171 19.38 24.49 97.67
C LEU A 171 20.88 24.39 98.02
N GLY A 172 21.60 25.51 98.02
CA GLY A 172 22.85 25.66 98.80
C GLY A 172 24.13 25.56 98.00
#